data_AF-A0A5E4JP21-F1
#
_entry.id   AF-A0A5E4JP21-F1
#
_cell.length_a   1.000
_cell.length_b   1.000
_cell.length_c   1.000
_cell.angle_alpha   90.00
_cell.angle_beta   90.00
_cell.angle_gamma   90.00
#
_symmetry.space_group_name_H-M   'P 1'
#
loop_
_entity.id
_entity.type
_entity.pdbx_description
1 polymer ?
#
loop_
_entity_poly.entity_id
_entity_poly.type
_entity_poly.pdbx_seq_one_letter_code
_entity_poly.pdbx_strand_id
1 'polypeptide(L)'
;MSVALSLGNFYGIDSAVEFLIIIVSIIIAYYSNKVYNLIRYKQFRFFSFAFLSIAISFIFKILSNLTIVHKMTIQNADFIFVVWHQFEYMELLNFSSFILYKAFYLIGFLVLFFIITRTKDKEKIFLFSYFCIVAIILSIYFNFIFHITLVFILLFLANHFYENHEKIKSTNSLLVFVAFLIILVSHLFFVFSEMHSLFYLIGEILLLISFLCLLVNQIKLKRESKTKNIKSFQNETRRSSTPRSKR
;
A
#
# COMPACT_ATOMS: atom_id res chain seq x y z
N MET A 1 -12.07 20.64 23.97
CA MET A 1 -11.09 19.56 23.74
C MET A 1 -10.67 19.67 22.28
N SER A 2 -9.57 20.36 21.97
CA SER A 2 -9.11 20.57 20.60
C SER A 2 -8.59 19.24 20.06
N VAL A 3 -9.37 18.61 19.17
CA VAL A 3 -8.89 17.46 18.41
C VAL A 3 -7.76 17.97 17.51
N ALA A 4 -6.53 17.83 17.97
CA ALA A 4 -5.33 18.19 17.22
C ALA A 4 -5.12 17.17 16.09
N LEU A 5 -5.97 17.23 15.06
CA LEU A 5 -5.79 16.59 13.75
C LEU A 5 -4.70 17.36 12.97
N SER A 6 -3.52 17.53 13.55
CA SER A 6 -2.38 18.10 12.85
C SER A 6 -1.43 16.97 12.49
N LEU A 7 -1.78 16.20 11.46
CA LEU A 7 -0.77 15.52 10.65
C LEU A 7 0.15 16.62 10.14
N GLY A 8 1.42 16.58 10.51
CA GLY A 8 2.37 17.68 10.31
C GLY A 8 2.32 18.22 8.88
N ASN A 9 1.70 19.39 8.70
CA ASN A 9 1.48 19.99 7.40
C ASN A 9 2.75 20.74 6.97
N PHE A 10 3.63 20.10 6.22
CA PHE A 10 4.68 20.79 5.48
C PHE A 10 4.11 21.34 4.17
N TYR A 11 3.24 22.37 4.25
CA TYR A 11 2.83 23.22 3.12
C TYR A 11 2.50 22.47 1.80
N GLY A 12 1.84 21.31 1.88
CA GLY A 12 1.43 20.51 0.70
C GLY A 12 2.50 19.61 0.07
N ILE A 13 3.75 19.65 0.56
CA ILE A 13 4.81 18.71 0.12
C ILE A 13 4.40 17.26 0.43
N ASP A 14 3.78 17.04 1.59
CA ASP A 14 3.30 15.72 2.00
C ASP A 14 2.28 15.17 1.00
N SER A 15 1.35 16.00 0.54
CA SER A 15 0.36 15.61 -0.48
C SER A 15 1.00 15.29 -1.84
N ALA A 16 2.11 15.93 -2.20
CA ALA A 16 2.85 15.60 -3.42
C ALA A 16 3.51 14.22 -3.33
N VAL A 17 4.08 13.87 -2.17
CA VAL A 17 4.65 12.54 -1.91
C VAL A 17 3.54 11.48 -1.95
N GLU A 18 2.41 11.71 -1.29
CA GLU A 18 1.24 10.83 -1.31
C GLU A 18 0.72 10.61 -2.74
N PHE A 19 0.67 11.67 -3.54
CA PHE A 19 0.27 11.59 -4.95
C PHE A 19 1.21 10.72 -5.78
N LEU A 20 2.52 10.82 -5.56
CA LEU A 20 3.50 9.93 -6.20
C LEU A 20 3.29 8.48 -5.77
N ILE A 21 3.00 8.22 -4.49
CA ILE A 21 2.70 6.87 -4.00
C ILE A 21 1.45 6.30 -4.68
N ILE A 22 0.40 7.12 -4.91
CA ILE A 22 -0.79 6.70 -5.67
C ILE A 22 -0.41 6.26 -7.09
N ILE A 23 0.35 7.08 -7.82
CA ILE A 23 0.79 6.76 -9.18
C ILE A 23 1.58 5.45 -9.20
N VAL A 24 2.56 5.31 -8.32
CA VAL A 24 3.42 4.11 -8.24
C VAL A 24 2.57 2.88 -7.90
N SER A 25 1.64 2.98 -6.97
CA SER A 25 0.72 1.89 -6.57
C SER A 25 -0.18 1.46 -7.72
N ILE A 26 -0.74 2.40 -8.49
CA ILE A 26 -1.56 2.10 -9.68
C ILE A 26 -0.72 1.39 -10.75
N ILE A 27 0.52 1.83 -10.98
CA ILE A 27 1.42 1.19 -11.94
C ILE A 27 1.76 -0.25 -11.50
N ILE A 28 2.03 -0.47 -10.20
CA ILE A 28 2.24 -1.81 -9.63
C ILE A 28 1.00 -2.69 -9.86
N ALA A 29 -0.20 -2.17 -9.56
CA ALA A 29 -1.45 -2.89 -9.77
C ALA A 29 -1.63 -3.27 -11.25
N TYR A 30 -1.42 -2.31 -12.16
CA TYR A 30 -1.48 -2.54 -13.61
C TYR A 30 -0.52 -3.64 -14.07
N TYR A 31 0.75 -3.60 -13.66
CA TYR A 31 1.72 -4.63 -14.04
C TYR A 31 1.36 -6.00 -13.48
N SER A 32 0.89 -6.06 -12.24
CA SER A 32 0.46 -7.29 -11.60
C SER A 32 -0.72 -7.93 -12.34
N ASN A 33 -1.71 -7.11 -12.74
CA ASN A 33 -2.83 -7.57 -13.54
C ASN A 33 -2.40 -8.01 -14.97
N LYS A 34 -1.43 -7.32 -15.58
CA LYS A 34 -0.86 -7.75 -16.86
C LYS A 34 -0.16 -9.11 -16.74
N VAL A 35 0.60 -9.35 -15.68
CA VAL A 35 1.23 -10.66 -15.42
C VAL A 35 0.16 -11.73 -15.16
N TYR A 36 -0.92 -11.41 -14.44
CA TYR A 36 -2.06 -12.31 -14.27
C TYR A 36 -2.65 -12.74 -15.62
N ASN A 37 -2.82 -11.82 -16.57
CA ASN A 37 -3.37 -12.17 -17.88
C ASN A 37 -2.43 -13.07 -18.71
N LEU A 38 -1.11 -13.02 -18.46
CA LEU A 38 -0.13 -13.84 -19.16
C LEU A 38 -0.01 -15.26 -18.56
N ILE A 39 0.00 -15.40 -17.24
CA ILE A 39 0.28 -16.69 -16.56
C ILE A 39 -0.99 -17.32 -15.96
N ARG A 40 -2.09 -16.57 -15.82
CA ARG A 40 -3.39 -16.98 -15.24
C ARG A 40 -3.35 -17.45 -13.76
N TYR A 41 -2.26 -17.22 -13.04
CA TYR A 41 -2.17 -17.50 -11.59
C TYR A 41 -2.93 -16.46 -10.76
N LYS A 42 -3.97 -16.91 -10.03
CA LYS A 42 -4.87 -16.05 -9.24
C LYS A 42 -4.15 -15.12 -8.24
N GLN A 43 -2.97 -15.51 -7.74
CA GLN A 43 -2.18 -14.70 -6.80
C GLN A 43 -1.86 -13.30 -7.35
N PHE A 44 -1.51 -13.17 -8.63
CA PHE A 44 -1.20 -11.87 -9.25
C PHE A 44 -2.41 -10.95 -9.36
N ARG A 45 -3.62 -11.51 -9.49
CA ARG A 45 -4.86 -10.73 -9.50
C ARG A 45 -5.15 -10.13 -8.11
N PHE A 46 -4.98 -10.93 -7.05
CA PHE A 46 -5.15 -10.42 -5.69
C PHE A 46 -4.05 -9.43 -5.30
N PHE A 47 -2.81 -9.62 -5.80
CA PHE A 47 -1.75 -8.64 -5.64
C PHE A 47 -2.13 -7.30 -6.29
N SER A 48 -2.68 -7.32 -7.52
CA SER A 48 -3.23 -6.12 -8.15
C SER A 48 -4.33 -5.46 -7.31
N PHE A 49 -5.22 -6.24 -6.72
CA PHE A 49 -6.30 -5.72 -5.87
C PHE A 49 -5.75 -5.05 -4.61
N ALA A 50 -4.73 -5.64 -3.97
CA ALA A 50 -4.09 -5.04 -2.81
C ALA A 50 -3.49 -3.66 -3.10
N PHE A 51 -2.71 -3.53 -4.17
CA PHE A 51 -2.10 -2.24 -4.52
C PHE A 51 -3.14 -1.21 -4.99
N LEU A 52 -4.24 -1.63 -5.59
CA LEU A 52 -5.35 -0.74 -5.91
C LEU A 52 -6.07 -0.26 -4.65
N SER A 53 -6.28 -1.14 -3.66
CA SER A 53 -6.79 -0.78 -2.34
C SER A 53 -5.89 0.25 -1.65
N ILE A 54 -4.58 0.04 -1.69
CA ILE A 54 -3.60 1.00 -1.16
C ILE A 54 -3.68 2.34 -1.91
N ALA A 55 -3.74 2.35 -3.25
CA ALA A 55 -3.87 3.59 -4.01
C ALA A 55 -5.14 4.38 -3.62
N ILE A 56 -6.28 3.69 -3.52
CA ILE A 56 -7.55 4.28 -3.06
C ILE A 56 -7.41 4.87 -1.65
N SER A 57 -6.71 4.17 -0.75
CA SER A 57 -6.51 4.68 0.60
C SER A 57 -5.78 6.03 0.61
N PHE A 58 -4.73 6.21 -0.19
CA PHE A 58 -4.01 7.48 -0.27
C PHE A 58 -4.84 8.61 -0.87
N ILE A 59 -5.78 8.31 -1.78
CA ILE A 59 -6.75 9.30 -2.26
C ILE A 59 -7.57 9.83 -1.08
N PHE A 60 -8.09 8.94 -0.23
CA PHE A 60 -8.81 9.34 0.97
C PHE A 60 -7.92 10.08 1.98
N LYS A 61 -6.64 9.73 2.07
CA LYS A 61 -5.67 10.46 2.90
C LYS A 61 -5.51 11.91 2.45
N ILE A 62 -5.31 12.13 1.15
CA ILE A 62 -5.24 13.48 0.56
C ILE A 62 -6.53 14.25 0.81
N LEU A 63 -7.70 13.62 0.60
CA LEU A 63 -9.00 14.25 0.85
C LEU A 63 -9.17 14.68 2.31
N SER A 64 -8.73 13.84 3.26
CA SER A 64 -8.73 14.18 4.69
C SER A 64 -7.85 15.42 4.95
N ASN A 65 -6.65 15.49 4.38
CA ASN A 65 -5.73 16.60 4.57
C ASN A 65 -6.20 17.93 3.94
N LEU A 66 -6.88 17.90 2.78
CA LEU A 66 -7.38 19.11 2.11
C LEU A 66 -8.41 19.89 2.94
N THR A 67 -9.20 19.20 3.76
CA THR A 67 -10.22 19.85 4.61
C THR A 67 -9.62 20.62 5.78
N ILE A 68 -8.46 20.22 6.29
CA ILE A 68 -7.81 20.82 7.46
C ILE A 68 -7.26 22.21 7.11
N VAL A 69 -6.67 22.35 5.91
CA VAL A 69 -6.08 23.63 5.44
C VAL A 69 -7.14 24.74 5.31
N HIS A 70 -8.36 24.39 4.90
CA HIS A 70 -9.45 25.35 4.75
C HIS A 70 -9.97 25.86 6.09
N LYS A 71 -9.94 25.06 7.16
CA LYS A 71 -10.40 25.48 8.50
C LYS A 71 -9.58 26.63 9.08
N MET A 72 -8.26 26.66 8.86
CA MET A 72 -7.40 27.74 9.38
C MET A 72 -7.60 29.07 8.66
N THR A 73 -8.02 29.04 7.38
CA THR A 73 -8.16 30.26 6.57
C THR A 73 -9.47 31.01 6.89
N ILE A 74 -10.53 30.29 7.24
CA ILE A 74 -11.88 30.85 7.44
C ILE A 74 -12.05 31.50 8.82
N GLN A 75 -11.23 31.14 9.81
CA GLN A 75 -11.25 31.77 11.15
C GLN A 75 -10.92 33.29 11.13
N ASN A 76 -10.41 33.82 10.00
CA ASN A 76 -10.07 35.22 9.80
C ASN A 76 -11.13 36.02 9.01
N ALA A 77 -12.31 35.47 8.73
CA ALA A 77 -13.36 36.13 7.94
C ALA A 77 -14.68 36.28 8.70
N ASP A 78 -15.18 37.52 8.81
CA ASP A 78 -16.37 37.95 9.57
C ASP A 78 -17.73 37.48 8.99
N PHE A 79 -17.79 36.34 8.30
CA PHE A 79 -19.03 35.82 7.70
C PHE A 79 -19.59 34.65 8.48
N ILE A 80 -20.28 34.95 9.58
CA ILE A 80 -20.68 33.93 10.56
C ILE A 80 -21.73 32.94 10.03
N PHE A 81 -22.71 33.33 9.19
CA PHE A 81 -23.88 32.46 8.92
C PHE A 81 -23.73 31.41 7.80
N VAL A 82 -23.08 31.74 6.68
CA VAL A 82 -22.84 30.77 5.57
C VAL A 82 -21.79 29.73 5.97
N VAL A 83 -20.92 30.10 6.89
CA VAL A 83 -19.77 29.34 7.34
C VAL A 83 -20.18 28.14 8.23
N TRP A 84 -21.22 28.25 9.07
CA TRP A 84 -21.65 27.15 9.94
C TRP A 84 -22.09 25.89 9.19
N HIS A 85 -22.90 26.02 8.13
CA HIS A 85 -23.35 24.84 7.39
C HIS A 85 -22.21 24.22 6.58
N GLN A 86 -21.28 25.03 6.06
CA GLN A 86 -20.09 24.55 5.38
C GLN A 86 -19.12 23.82 6.33
N PHE A 87 -19.09 24.19 7.63
CA PHE A 87 -18.26 23.53 8.64
C PHE A 87 -18.67 22.08 8.95
N GLU A 88 -19.97 21.79 9.08
CA GLU A 88 -20.46 20.44 9.39
C GLU A 88 -20.14 19.43 8.27
N TYR A 89 -20.33 19.82 7.00
CA TYR A 89 -20.00 18.95 5.86
C TYR A 89 -18.51 18.66 5.74
N MET A 90 -17.65 19.65 6.04
CA MET A 90 -16.19 19.48 6.01
C MET A 90 -15.72 18.54 7.13
N GLU A 91 -16.39 18.53 8.27
CA GLU A 91 -16.10 17.58 9.36
C GLU A 91 -16.50 16.15 9.03
N LEU A 92 -17.69 15.94 8.47
CA LEU A 92 -18.13 14.62 8.05
C LEU A 92 -17.23 14.05 6.93
N LEU A 93 -16.84 14.87 5.96
CA LEU A 93 -15.96 14.46 4.88
C LEU A 93 -14.54 14.11 5.39
N ASN A 94 -14.01 14.91 6.32
CA ASN A 94 -12.71 14.61 6.94
C ASN A 94 -12.75 13.29 7.72
N PHE A 95 -13.75 13.13 8.58
CA PHE A 95 -13.91 11.94 9.41
C PHE A 95 -14.10 10.67 8.58
N SER A 96 -14.98 10.73 7.57
CA SER A 96 -15.20 9.59 6.66
C SER A 96 -13.95 9.27 5.84
N SER A 97 -13.26 10.28 5.29
CA SER A 97 -12.01 10.08 4.53
C SER A 97 -10.91 9.48 5.41
N PHE A 98 -10.79 9.92 6.66
CA PHE A 98 -9.83 9.37 7.62
C PHE A 98 -10.08 7.88 7.90
N ILE A 99 -11.34 7.48 8.14
CA ILE A 99 -11.69 6.07 8.35
C ILE A 99 -11.46 5.25 7.08
N LEU A 100 -11.88 5.77 5.92
CA LEU A 100 -11.74 5.06 4.64
C LEU A 100 -10.27 4.87 4.26
N TYR A 101 -9.40 5.87 4.50
CA TYR A 101 -7.95 5.71 4.36
C TYR A 101 -7.47 4.49 5.15
N LYS A 102 -7.75 4.43 6.45
CA LYS A 102 -7.27 3.33 7.30
C LYS A 102 -7.84 1.97 6.90
N ALA A 103 -9.12 1.92 6.56
CA ALA A 103 -9.78 0.71 6.11
C ALA A 103 -9.16 0.15 4.83
N PHE A 104 -9.05 0.97 3.78
CA PHE A 104 -8.49 0.53 2.49
C PHE A 104 -6.99 0.21 2.58
N TYR A 105 -6.23 0.92 3.41
CA TYR A 105 -4.81 0.66 3.61
C TYR A 105 -4.59 -0.70 4.31
N LEU A 106 -5.32 -0.97 5.41
CA LEU A 106 -5.27 -2.26 6.10
C LEU A 106 -5.77 -3.41 5.23
N ILE A 107 -6.86 -3.23 4.48
CA ILE A 107 -7.36 -4.25 3.53
C ILE A 107 -6.26 -4.58 2.51
N GLY A 108 -5.55 -3.58 1.99
CA GLY A 108 -4.44 -3.80 1.05
C GLY A 108 -3.35 -4.70 1.64
N PHE A 109 -2.84 -4.38 2.83
CA PHE A 109 -1.80 -5.16 3.48
C PHE A 109 -2.26 -6.53 3.99
N LEU A 110 -3.51 -6.64 4.45
CA LEU A 110 -4.12 -7.90 4.87
C LEU A 110 -4.28 -8.86 3.69
N VAL A 111 -4.71 -8.35 2.53
CA VAL A 111 -4.78 -9.12 1.28
C VAL A 111 -3.38 -9.58 0.88
N LEU A 112 -2.36 -8.71 0.92
CA LEU A 112 -0.97 -9.11 0.68
C LEU A 112 -0.54 -10.24 1.62
N PHE A 113 -0.78 -10.06 2.93
CA PHE A 113 -0.44 -11.03 3.95
C PHE A 113 -1.04 -12.42 3.67
N PHE A 114 -2.34 -12.52 3.39
CA PHE A 114 -2.97 -13.82 3.15
C PHE A 114 -2.51 -14.50 1.85
N ILE A 115 -2.27 -13.74 0.78
CA ILE A 115 -1.76 -14.31 -0.47
C ILE A 115 -0.35 -14.87 -0.27
N ILE A 116 0.51 -14.10 0.39
CA ILE A 116 1.93 -14.38 0.53
C ILE A 116 2.14 -15.55 1.49
N THR A 117 1.51 -15.51 2.67
CA THR A 117 1.60 -16.60 3.66
C THR A 117 0.81 -17.85 3.25
N ARG A 118 0.00 -17.77 2.17
CA ARG A 118 -0.88 -18.84 1.69
C ARG A 118 -1.80 -19.38 2.78
N THR A 119 -2.19 -18.53 3.72
CA THR A 119 -3.10 -18.91 4.81
C THR A 119 -4.48 -19.21 4.24
N LYS A 120 -4.90 -20.48 4.33
CA LYS A 120 -6.25 -20.94 3.93
C LYS A 120 -7.19 -21.17 5.10
N ASP A 121 -6.64 -21.12 6.30
CA ASP A 121 -7.37 -21.35 7.54
C ASP A 121 -8.35 -20.20 7.78
N LYS A 122 -9.65 -20.52 7.75
CA LYS A 122 -10.73 -19.54 7.87
C LYS A 122 -10.72 -18.87 9.23
N GLU A 123 -10.32 -19.58 10.28
CA GLU A 123 -10.27 -19.06 11.65
C GLU A 123 -9.20 -17.98 11.75
N LYS A 124 -8.02 -18.23 11.18
CA LYS A 124 -6.94 -17.22 11.12
C LYS A 124 -7.35 -16.01 10.29
N ILE A 125 -7.98 -16.22 9.13
CA ILE A 125 -8.46 -15.12 8.29
C ILE A 125 -9.46 -14.24 9.05
N PHE A 126 -10.43 -14.87 9.72
CA PHE A 126 -11.43 -14.18 10.53
C PHE A 126 -10.78 -13.41 11.68
N LEU A 127 -9.87 -14.04 12.42
CA LEU A 127 -9.18 -13.44 13.55
C LEU A 127 -8.38 -12.19 13.14
N PHE A 128 -7.54 -12.28 12.10
CA PHE A 128 -6.76 -11.13 11.62
C PHE A 128 -7.66 -10.01 11.08
N SER A 129 -8.76 -10.35 10.40
CA SER A 129 -9.73 -9.37 9.91
C SER A 129 -10.44 -8.67 11.08
N TYR A 130 -10.83 -9.41 12.12
CA TYR A 130 -11.41 -8.86 13.34
C TYR A 130 -10.46 -7.90 14.04
N PHE A 131 -9.18 -8.28 14.22
CA PHE A 131 -8.17 -7.39 14.78
C PHE A 131 -8.00 -6.10 13.98
N CYS A 132 -8.06 -6.16 12.63
CA CYS A 132 -7.99 -4.96 11.80
C CYS A 132 -9.21 -4.05 11.99
N ILE A 133 -10.41 -4.61 12.12
CA ILE A 133 -11.63 -3.82 12.39
C ILE A 133 -11.52 -3.12 13.75
N VAL A 134 -11.09 -3.85 14.79
CA VAL A 134 -10.87 -3.28 16.12
C VAL A 134 -9.81 -2.17 16.07
N ALA A 135 -8.71 -2.39 15.34
CA ALA A 135 -7.67 -1.39 15.15
C ALA A 135 -8.20 -0.12 14.46
N ILE A 136 -9.03 -0.25 13.43
CA ILE A 136 -9.65 0.90 12.75
C ILE A 136 -10.49 1.71 13.74
N ILE A 137 -11.37 1.06 14.50
CA ILE A 137 -12.24 1.71 15.48
C ILE A 137 -11.42 2.41 16.57
N LEU A 138 -10.46 1.70 17.18
CA LEU A 138 -9.61 2.28 18.23
C LEU A 138 -8.75 3.43 17.71
N SER A 139 -8.34 3.38 16.45
CA SER A 139 -7.52 4.42 15.84
C SER A 139 -8.24 5.74 15.58
N ILE A 140 -9.56 5.80 15.81
CA ILE A 140 -10.32 7.06 15.86
C ILE A 140 -9.85 7.90 17.05
N TYR A 141 -9.55 7.24 18.17
CA TYR A 141 -9.11 7.89 19.41
C TYR A 141 -7.59 7.97 19.52
N PHE A 142 -6.88 6.94 19.06
CA PHE A 142 -5.43 6.82 19.19
C PHE A 142 -4.79 6.48 17.85
N ASN A 143 -4.34 7.50 17.12
CA ASN A 143 -3.90 7.31 15.73
C ASN A 143 -2.74 6.30 15.62
N PHE A 144 -1.82 6.29 16.59
CA PHE A 144 -0.69 5.35 16.63
C PHE A 144 -1.10 3.86 16.61
N ILE A 145 -2.30 3.49 17.09
CA ILE A 145 -2.78 2.08 17.10
C ILE A 145 -2.81 1.50 15.69
N PHE A 146 -3.26 2.30 14.71
CA PHE A 146 -3.29 1.90 13.30
C PHE A 146 -1.88 1.56 12.79
N HIS A 147 -0.89 2.40 13.10
CA HIS A 147 0.49 2.17 12.69
C HIS A 147 1.11 0.96 13.39
N ILE A 148 0.83 0.74 14.68
CA ILE A 148 1.28 -0.46 15.39
C ILE A 148 0.70 -1.73 14.74
N THR A 149 -0.60 -1.76 14.42
CA THR A 149 -1.21 -2.91 13.74
C THR A 149 -0.54 -3.20 12.40
N LEU A 150 -0.22 -2.16 11.62
CA LEU A 150 0.52 -2.32 10.38
C LEU A 150 1.93 -2.84 10.60
N VAL A 151 2.67 -2.34 11.60
CA VAL A 151 4.00 -2.83 11.94
C VAL A 151 3.97 -4.34 12.21
N PHE A 152 2.97 -4.85 12.94
CA PHE A 152 2.81 -6.29 13.15
C PHE A 152 2.59 -7.07 11.85
N ILE A 153 1.67 -6.64 10.98
CA ILE A 153 1.41 -7.30 9.69
C ILE A 153 2.67 -7.28 8.81
N LEU A 154 3.36 -6.14 8.77
CA LEU A 154 4.57 -5.92 8.00
C LEU A 154 5.74 -6.75 8.52
N LEU A 155 5.83 -6.98 9.83
CA LEU A 155 6.86 -7.84 10.42
C LEU A 155 6.73 -9.27 9.89
N PHE A 156 5.50 -9.81 9.83
CA PHE A 156 5.27 -11.13 9.24
C PHE A 156 5.59 -11.17 7.75
N LEU A 157 5.23 -10.13 7.00
CA LEU A 157 5.54 -10.01 5.57
C LEU A 157 7.05 -9.94 5.32
N ALA A 158 7.76 -9.08 6.07
CA ALA A 158 9.20 -8.92 5.97
C ALA A 158 9.92 -10.23 6.32
N ASN A 159 9.52 -10.91 7.39
CA ASN A 159 10.09 -12.22 7.75
C ASN A 159 9.85 -13.27 6.66
N HIS A 160 8.65 -13.33 6.08
CA HIS A 160 8.37 -14.25 4.98
C HIS A 160 9.24 -13.97 3.76
N PHE A 161 9.45 -12.69 3.40
CA PHE A 161 10.32 -12.34 2.27
C PHE A 161 11.80 -12.56 2.57
N TYR A 162 12.22 -12.42 3.83
CA TYR A 162 13.56 -12.80 4.28
C TYR A 162 13.81 -14.30 4.07
N GLU A 163 12.92 -15.15 4.57
CA GLU A 163 13.01 -16.61 4.37
C GLU A 163 13.00 -16.99 2.88
N ASN A 164 12.19 -16.31 2.07
CA ASN A 164 12.15 -16.52 0.63
C ASN A 164 13.44 -16.06 -0.06
N HIS A 165 14.08 -14.99 0.43
CA HIS A 165 15.37 -14.55 -0.05
C HIS A 165 16.46 -15.57 0.26
N GLU A 166 16.52 -16.09 1.48
CA GLU A 166 17.47 -17.12 1.88
C GLU A 166 17.37 -18.39 1.02
N LYS A 167 16.14 -18.78 0.63
CA LYS A 167 15.88 -19.96 -0.20
C LYS A 167 16.27 -19.76 -1.68
N ILE A 168 15.91 -18.62 -2.27
CA ILE A 168 16.07 -18.40 -3.73
C ILE A 168 17.41 -17.71 -4.06
N LYS A 169 17.94 -16.88 -3.14
CA LYS A 169 19.16 -16.07 -3.27
C LYS A 169 19.21 -15.19 -4.53
N SER A 170 18.05 -14.72 -4.99
CA SER A 170 17.96 -13.83 -6.16
C SER A 170 17.99 -12.36 -5.77
N THR A 171 18.52 -11.51 -6.63
CA THR A 171 18.46 -10.05 -6.47
C THR A 171 17.01 -9.54 -6.40
N ASN A 172 16.09 -10.18 -7.13
CA ASN A 172 14.66 -9.81 -7.12
C ASN A 172 14.03 -10.11 -5.75
N SER A 173 14.31 -11.27 -5.16
CA SER A 173 13.82 -11.60 -3.81
C SER A 173 14.40 -10.69 -2.73
N LEU A 174 15.68 -10.30 -2.85
CA LEU A 174 16.29 -9.32 -1.95
C LEU A 174 15.58 -7.96 -2.04
N LEU A 175 15.30 -7.51 -3.26
CA LEU A 175 14.66 -6.22 -3.51
C LEU A 175 13.27 -6.16 -2.85
N VAL A 176 12.47 -7.23 -2.96
CA VAL A 176 11.16 -7.30 -2.29
C VAL A 176 11.33 -7.29 -0.77
N PHE A 177 12.25 -8.08 -0.22
CA PHE A 177 12.52 -8.09 1.22
C PHE A 177 12.90 -6.69 1.74
N VAL A 178 13.88 -6.04 1.10
CA VAL A 178 14.32 -4.68 1.46
C VAL A 178 13.17 -3.70 1.36
N ALA A 179 12.33 -3.79 0.34
CA ALA A 179 11.18 -2.91 0.22
C ALA A 179 10.21 -3.06 1.40
N PHE A 180 9.82 -4.29 1.78
CA PHE A 180 8.94 -4.52 2.93
C PHE A 180 9.59 -4.14 4.27
N LEU A 181 10.92 -4.29 4.39
CA LEU A 181 11.67 -3.82 5.55
C LEU A 181 11.62 -2.28 5.65
N ILE A 182 11.78 -1.57 4.54
CA ILE A 182 11.65 -0.10 4.51
C ILE A 182 10.22 0.34 4.84
N ILE A 183 9.18 -0.36 4.34
CA ILE A 183 7.78 -0.08 4.72
C ILE A 183 7.59 -0.25 6.24
N LEU A 184 8.15 -1.32 6.82
CA LEU A 184 8.10 -1.56 8.26
C LEU A 184 8.74 -0.40 9.05
N VAL A 185 9.94 0.02 8.66
CA VAL A 185 10.65 1.14 9.31
C VAL A 185 9.86 2.45 9.15
N SER A 186 9.31 2.72 7.97
CA SER A 186 8.43 3.87 7.73
C SER A 186 7.25 3.90 8.72
N HIS A 187 6.59 2.75 8.94
CA HIS A 187 5.50 2.69 9.92
C HIS A 187 5.94 2.81 11.37
N LEU A 188 7.16 2.39 11.73
CA LEU A 188 7.72 2.69 13.05
C LEU A 188 7.89 4.21 13.23
N PHE A 189 8.36 4.93 12.21
CA PHE A 189 8.42 6.40 12.25
C PHE A 189 7.03 7.03 12.41
N PHE A 190 6.01 6.50 11.73
CA PHE A 190 4.65 7.01 11.89
C PHE A 190 4.06 6.79 13.29
N VAL A 191 4.46 5.75 14.03
CA VAL A 191 4.05 5.57 15.43
C VAL A 191 4.48 6.76 16.29
N PHE A 192 5.66 7.34 16.02
CA PHE A 192 6.21 8.48 16.75
C PHE A 192 5.86 9.84 16.13
N SER A 193 5.03 9.88 15.08
CA SER A 193 4.70 11.12 14.37
C SER A 193 4.01 12.18 15.22
N GLU A 194 3.29 11.77 16.27
CA GLU A 194 2.67 12.69 17.25
C GLU A 194 3.70 13.41 18.12
N MET A 195 4.91 12.84 18.29
CA MET A 195 5.98 13.47 19.07
C MET A 195 6.73 14.56 18.29
N HIS A 196 6.94 14.34 16.99
CA HIS A 196 7.68 15.28 16.15
C HIS A 196 7.30 15.14 14.67
N SER A 197 6.99 16.27 14.01
CA SER A 197 6.56 16.30 12.60
C SER A 197 7.60 15.74 11.62
N LEU A 198 8.90 15.86 11.92
CA LEU A 198 9.96 15.24 11.11
C LEU A 198 9.83 13.72 10.99
N PHE A 199 9.33 13.02 12.02
CA PHE A 199 9.14 11.58 11.93
C PHE A 199 8.08 11.21 10.89
N TYR A 200 7.03 12.02 10.77
CA TYR A 200 6.03 11.86 9.72
C TYR A 200 6.65 12.03 8.33
N LEU A 201 7.38 13.12 8.09
CA LEU A 201 8.02 13.38 6.79
C LEU A 201 9.03 12.29 6.39
N ILE A 202 9.87 11.86 7.34
CA ILE A 202 10.82 10.75 7.11
C ILE A 202 10.07 9.46 6.78
N GLY A 203 8.99 9.17 7.51
CA GLY A 203 8.11 8.04 7.25
C GLY A 203 7.57 8.05 5.82
N GLU A 204 7.03 9.17 5.34
CA GLU A 204 6.51 9.32 3.98
C GLU A 204 7.58 9.12 2.90
N ILE A 205 8.77 9.70 3.08
CA ILE A 205 9.88 9.54 2.13
C ILE A 205 10.32 8.06 2.05
N LEU A 206 10.49 7.41 3.20
CA LEU A 206 10.82 5.97 3.25
C LEU A 206 9.73 5.13 2.57
N LEU A 207 8.46 5.49 2.79
CA LEU A 207 7.33 4.80 2.16
C LEU A 207 7.40 4.92 0.65
N LEU A 208 7.60 6.12 0.10
CA LEU A 208 7.76 6.32 -1.35
C LEU A 208 8.92 5.50 -1.91
N ILE A 209 10.09 5.52 -1.26
CA ILE A 209 11.26 4.73 -1.66
C ILE A 209 10.91 3.23 -1.73
N SER A 210 10.20 2.72 -0.73
CA SER A 210 9.81 1.31 -0.69
C SER A 210 8.84 0.92 -1.82
N PHE A 211 7.88 1.78 -2.16
CA PHE A 211 6.97 1.56 -3.29
C PHE A 211 7.71 1.61 -4.63
N LEU A 212 8.68 2.51 -4.78
CA LEU A 212 9.55 2.54 -5.97
C LEU A 212 10.37 1.25 -6.09
N CYS A 213 10.90 0.72 -4.98
CA CYS A 213 11.56 -0.58 -4.95
C CYS A 213 10.62 -1.70 -5.43
N LEU A 214 9.40 -1.78 -4.89
CA LEU A 214 8.40 -2.77 -5.34
C LEU A 214 8.08 -2.62 -6.82
N LEU A 215 7.96 -1.40 -7.33
CA LEU A 215 7.73 -1.13 -8.75
C LEU A 215 8.89 -1.65 -9.63
N VAL A 216 10.14 -1.36 -9.25
CA VAL A 216 11.32 -1.85 -9.98
C VAL A 216 11.30 -3.38 -10.05
N ASN A 217 10.96 -4.05 -8.94
CA ASN A 217 10.84 -5.51 -8.94
C ASN A 217 9.74 -6.01 -9.89
N GLN A 218 8.56 -5.39 -9.90
CA GLN A 218 7.48 -5.78 -10.82
C GLN A 218 7.84 -5.59 -12.30
N ILE A 219 8.55 -4.51 -12.63
CA ILE A 219 9.04 -4.27 -13.99
C ILE A 219 10.03 -5.37 -14.41
N LYS A 220 10.96 -5.77 -13.51
CA LYS A 220 11.90 -6.87 -13.77
C LYS A 220 11.17 -8.21 -13.97
N LEU A 221 10.22 -8.55 -13.10
CA LEU A 221 9.42 -9.78 -13.23
C LEU A 221 8.65 -9.85 -14.56
N LYS A 222 8.10 -8.73 -15.04
CA LYS A 222 7.44 -8.69 -16.36
C LYS A 222 8.41 -8.99 -17.50
N ARG A 223 9.64 -8.44 -17.46
CA ARG A 223 10.65 -8.69 -18.51
C ARG A 223 11.07 -10.16 -18.55
N GLU A 224 11.25 -10.77 -17.38
CA GLU A 224 11.60 -12.19 -17.26
C GLU A 224 10.48 -13.12 -17.73
N SER A 225 9.22 -12.84 -17.36
CA SER A 225 8.07 -13.63 -17.80
C SER A 225 7.85 -13.58 -19.31
N LYS A 226 8.01 -12.40 -19.94
CA LYS A 226 7.96 -12.27 -21.42
C LYS A 226 9.06 -13.10 -22.09
N THR A 227 10.28 -13.06 -21.55
CA THR A 227 11.43 -13.79 -22.12
C THR A 227 11.23 -15.32 -22.03
N LYS A 228 10.72 -15.82 -20.90
CA LYS A 228 10.41 -17.26 -20.75
C LYS A 228 9.34 -17.73 -21.74
N ASN A 229 8.29 -16.94 -21.94
CA ASN A 229 7.19 -17.29 -22.84
C ASN A 229 7.63 -17.31 -24.33
N ILE A 230 8.53 -16.42 -24.73
CA ILE A 230 9.12 -16.43 -26.08
C ILE A 230 9.99 -17.68 -26.29
N LYS A 231 10.81 -18.05 -25.30
CA LYS A 231 11.67 -19.25 -25.39
C LYS A 231 10.86 -20.55 -25.46
N SER A 232 9.76 -20.67 -24.71
CA SER A 232 8.88 -21.85 -24.81
C SER A 232 8.24 -21.96 -26.19
N PHE A 233 7.77 -20.84 -26.76
CA PHE A 233 7.16 -20.81 -28.09
C PHE A 233 8.16 -21.18 -29.21
N GLN A 234 9.39 -20.66 -29.13
CA GLN A 234 10.47 -20.99 -30.08
C GLN A 234 10.90 -22.47 -30.01
N ASN A 235 10.89 -23.06 -28.81
CA ASN A 235 11.22 -24.48 -28.64
C ASN A 235 10.14 -25.41 -29.19
N GLU A 236 8.86 -25.03 -29.12
CA GLU A 236 7.76 -25.78 -29.74
C GLU A 236 7.81 -25.73 -31.28
N THR A 237 8.11 -24.57 -31.86
CA THR A 237 8.25 -24.42 -33.34
C THR A 237 9.47 -25.17 -33.90
N ARG A 238 10.55 -25.29 -33.12
CA ARG A 238 11.70 -26.13 -33.52
C ARG A 238 11.40 -27.64 -33.45
N ARG A 239 10.55 -28.09 -32.52
CA ARG A 239 10.16 -29.51 -32.41
C ARG A 239 9.19 -29.95 -33.49
N SER A 240 8.31 -29.06 -33.96
CA SER A 240 7.37 -29.37 -35.05
C SER A 240 7.99 -29.34 -36.45
N SER A 241 9.19 -28.77 -36.61
CA SER A 241 9.90 -28.67 -37.90
C SER A 241 10.95 -29.77 -38.13
N THR A 242 11.21 -30.63 -37.14
CA THR A 242 12.02 -31.85 -37.35
C THR A 242 11.21 -32.84 -38.21
N PRO A 243 11.63 -33.16 -39.45
CA PRO A 243 10.94 -34.13 -40.27
C PRO A 243 11.05 -35.49 -39.57
N ARG A 244 9.91 -36.13 -39.29
CA ARG A 244 9.88 -37.55 -38.94
C ARG A 244 10.49 -38.31 -40.12
N SER A 245 11.76 -38.69 -40.00
CA SER A 245 12.37 -39.62 -40.93
C SER A 245 11.56 -40.91 -40.84
N LYS A 246 10.75 -41.17 -41.87
CA LYS A 246 10.03 -42.42 -42.03
C LYS A 246 11.06 -43.55 -42.02
N ARG A 247 11.01 -44.38 -40.98
CA ARG A 247 11.54 -45.74 -41.00
C ARG A 247 10.35 -46.67 -41.10
#